data_AF-A0A2T7G3X5-F1
#
_entry.id   AF-A0A2T7G3X5-F1
#
_cell.length_a   1.000
_cell.length_b   1.000
_cell.length_c   1.000
_cell.angle_alpha   90.00
_cell.angle_beta   90.00
_cell.angle_gamma   90.00
#
_symmetry.space_group_name_H-M   'P 1'
#
loop_
_entity.id
_entity.type
_entity.pdbx_description
1 polymer ?
#
loop_
_entity_poly.entity_id
_entity_poly.type
_entity_poly.pdbx_seq_one_letter_code
_entity_poly.pdbx_strand_id
1 'polypeptide(L)'
;MRAASLGTALPPVIDLAPPASPMGDADLLAQDAPAITLAGAADLARDLYGITGDIRQLSAEKDANFRIRLDGGEEALLKITNAAEDRAVTDMQTQVLIHLAAVDPTLPVPRVHASLSGAASEIISGAAGQSHVVRLLGYLPGTVLAGAEAAPAMHEDLGVLLGRLTRAMRGFFHPAAGHELQWDIKQAHRLRPMLEAVAEDDLRARLTALLDRFDADIAPQLPHLRAQVVHNDFNPHNLLVDAARATRPTGIIDFGDMVHTPVACDLAVACSYQIVAGPDPLAHITRMIRGYSRIMPLEEEEIALLPDLIRLRHLTTLTLGAWRARRYPQNADYILRNTAASRRGLSALDAMAPGAPAAALREAARVRA
;
A
#
# COMPACT_ATOMS: atom_id res chain seq x y z
N MET A 1 41.20 -24.29 -56.22
CA MET A 1 41.98 -25.15 -55.31
C MET A 1 43.00 -24.27 -54.60
N ARG A 2 43.03 -24.30 -53.25
CA ARG A 2 43.90 -23.54 -52.31
C ARG A 2 43.58 -22.03 -52.20
N ALA A 3 42.93 -21.52 -51.15
CA ALA A 3 43.26 -21.47 -49.71
C ALA A 3 44.49 -20.60 -49.40
N ALA A 4 44.23 -19.37 -48.95
CA ALA A 4 45.20 -18.49 -48.32
C ALA A 4 44.81 -18.33 -46.84
N SER A 5 45.73 -18.77 -45.98
CA SER A 5 45.69 -18.67 -44.53
C SER A 5 46.22 -17.30 -44.10
N LEU A 6 45.51 -16.62 -43.22
CA LEU A 6 46.09 -15.64 -42.29
C LEU A 6 45.48 -15.91 -40.91
N GLY A 7 46.27 -16.56 -40.07
CA GLY A 7 46.01 -16.67 -38.65
C GLY A 7 46.32 -15.35 -37.94
N THR A 8 45.48 -15.01 -36.97
CA THR A 8 45.85 -14.20 -35.80
C THR A 8 45.07 -14.76 -34.61
N ALA A 9 45.76 -14.81 -33.47
CA ALA A 9 45.45 -15.63 -32.30
C ALA A 9 44.16 -15.22 -31.59
N LEU A 10 43.40 -16.21 -31.12
CA LEU A 10 42.34 -16.04 -30.12
C LEU A 10 42.97 -15.90 -28.73
N PRO A 11 42.68 -14.84 -27.96
CA PRO A 11 42.91 -14.80 -26.53
C PRO A 11 41.82 -15.59 -25.75
N PRO A 12 42.07 -15.94 -24.48
CA PRO A 12 41.53 -17.14 -23.85
C PRO A 12 40.06 -17.04 -23.43
N VAL A 13 39.44 -18.21 -23.40
CA VAL A 13 38.12 -18.49 -22.83
C VAL A 13 38.10 -18.03 -21.37
N ILE A 14 37.34 -16.98 -21.07
CA ILE A 14 36.92 -16.69 -19.70
C ILE A 14 35.67 -17.54 -19.45
N ASP A 15 35.86 -18.54 -18.61
CA ASP A 15 34.81 -19.30 -17.94
C ASP A 15 34.05 -18.33 -17.01
N LEU A 16 32.87 -17.89 -17.45
CA LEU A 16 31.90 -17.21 -16.59
C LEU A 16 30.83 -18.23 -16.23
N ALA A 17 30.87 -18.62 -14.96
CA ALA A 17 29.81 -19.33 -14.26
C ALA A 17 28.41 -18.80 -14.63
N PRO A 18 27.38 -19.66 -14.62
CA PRO A 18 26.06 -19.32 -15.13
C PRO A 18 25.45 -18.15 -14.34
N PRO A 19 24.80 -17.17 -14.99
CA PRO A 19 23.85 -16.33 -14.29
C PRO A 19 22.60 -17.19 -14.03
N ALA A 20 22.40 -17.59 -12.79
CA ALA A 20 21.13 -18.10 -12.31
C ALA A 20 20.74 -17.35 -11.05
N SER A 21 20.45 -16.06 -11.20
CA SER A 21 19.35 -15.46 -10.44
C SER A 21 18.21 -15.28 -11.44
N PRO A 22 17.02 -15.84 -11.18
CA PRO A 22 15.90 -15.66 -12.09
C PRO A 22 15.60 -14.17 -12.21
N MET A 23 15.16 -13.74 -13.39
CA MET A 23 14.43 -12.48 -13.55
C MET A 23 13.45 -12.32 -12.38
N GLY A 24 13.67 -11.32 -11.54
CA GLY A 24 12.83 -11.03 -10.38
C GLY A 24 13.03 -9.58 -10.00
N ASP A 25 11.98 -8.78 -10.20
CA ASP A 25 11.88 -7.33 -10.05
C ASP A 25 12.72 -6.51 -11.04
N ALA A 26 12.26 -6.48 -12.29
CA ALA A 26 12.37 -5.26 -13.06
C ALA A 26 11.67 -4.18 -12.24
N ASP A 27 12.44 -3.30 -11.62
CA ASP A 27 11.94 -2.29 -10.69
C ASP A 27 10.79 -1.51 -11.33
N LEU A 28 9.56 -1.88 -10.95
CA LEU A 28 8.34 -1.30 -11.47
C LEU A 28 8.27 0.21 -11.20
N LEU A 29 9.01 0.70 -10.20
CA LEU A 29 9.17 2.11 -9.88
C LEU A 29 10.19 2.83 -10.78
N ALA A 30 10.97 2.09 -11.57
CA ALA A 30 11.90 2.62 -12.56
C ALA A 30 11.34 2.62 -13.99
N GLN A 31 10.09 2.17 -14.18
CA GLN A 31 9.44 2.16 -15.49
C GLN A 31 8.48 3.33 -15.63
N ASP A 32 8.55 4.01 -16.79
CA ASP A 32 7.62 5.09 -17.11
C ASP A 32 6.19 4.58 -17.23
N ALA A 33 5.24 5.41 -16.83
CA ALA A 33 3.83 5.15 -17.04
C ALA A 33 3.51 5.01 -18.54
N PRO A 34 2.45 4.26 -18.91
CA PRO A 34 2.04 4.14 -20.31
C PRO A 34 1.85 5.51 -20.97
N ALA A 35 2.53 5.75 -22.09
CA ALA A 35 2.46 7.02 -22.82
C ALA A 35 1.14 7.15 -23.60
N ILE A 36 0.03 7.29 -22.88
CA ILE A 36 -1.32 7.48 -23.42
C ILE A 36 -1.61 8.98 -23.48
N THR A 37 -1.95 9.48 -24.66
CA THR A 37 -2.35 10.88 -24.84
C THR A 37 -3.77 11.12 -24.33
N LEU A 38 -4.14 12.37 -24.05
CA LEU A 38 -5.52 12.71 -23.67
C LEU A 38 -6.54 12.27 -24.74
N ALA A 39 -6.21 12.42 -26.02
CA ALA A 39 -7.06 11.96 -27.12
C ALA A 39 -7.20 10.44 -27.12
N GLY A 40 -6.08 9.70 -26.93
CA GLY A 40 -6.12 8.25 -26.83
C GLY A 40 -6.92 7.76 -25.62
N ALA A 41 -6.80 8.42 -24.46
CA ALA A 41 -7.64 8.12 -23.30
C ALA A 41 -9.13 8.38 -23.56
N ALA A 42 -9.47 9.43 -24.32
CA ALA A 42 -10.85 9.70 -24.72
C ALA A 42 -11.41 8.63 -25.66
N ASP A 43 -10.61 8.19 -26.63
CA ASP A 43 -10.97 7.11 -27.53
C ASP A 43 -11.19 5.80 -26.76
N LEU A 44 -10.27 5.44 -25.84
CA LEU A 44 -10.43 4.27 -24.99
C LEU A 44 -11.69 4.32 -24.10
N ALA A 45 -11.97 5.47 -23.47
CA ALA A 45 -13.17 5.64 -22.65
C ALA A 45 -14.46 5.45 -23.46
N ARG A 46 -14.51 6.04 -24.67
CA ARG A 46 -15.66 5.93 -25.56
C ARG A 46 -15.82 4.53 -26.12
N ASP A 47 -14.73 3.96 -26.65
CA ASP A 47 -14.79 2.73 -27.44
C ASP A 47 -14.92 1.49 -26.55
N LEU A 48 -14.34 1.51 -25.34
CA LEU A 48 -14.42 0.38 -24.40
C LEU A 48 -15.57 0.50 -23.39
N TYR A 49 -15.97 1.71 -23.00
CA TYR A 49 -16.94 1.93 -21.92
C TYR A 49 -18.15 2.77 -22.33
N GLY A 50 -18.20 3.28 -23.57
CA GLY A 50 -19.31 4.12 -24.04
C GLY A 50 -19.38 5.49 -23.35
N ILE A 51 -18.28 5.97 -22.77
CA ILE A 51 -18.26 7.20 -21.95
C ILE A 51 -17.48 8.31 -22.65
N THR A 52 -18.08 9.50 -22.63
CA THR A 52 -17.49 10.76 -23.13
C THR A 52 -17.57 11.83 -22.05
N GLY A 53 -16.60 12.75 -22.02
CA GLY A 53 -16.57 13.84 -21.05
C GLY A 53 -15.28 14.66 -21.11
N ASP A 54 -15.13 15.60 -20.16
CA ASP A 54 -13.91 16.38 -19.96
C ASP A 54 -12.84 15.49 -19.30
N ILE A 55 -11.75 15.23 -20.03
CA ILE A 55 -10.69 14.31 -19.60
C ILE A 55 -9.45 15.08 -19.14
N ARG A 56 -8.96 14.73 -17.95
CA ARG A 56 -7.72 15.28 -17.39
C ARG A 56 -6.84 14.16 -16.88
N GLN A 57 -5.56 14.24 -17.20
CA GLN A 57 -4.56 13.35 -16.65
C GLN A 57 -4.32 13.70 -15.17
N LEU A 58 -4.25 12.67 -14.33
CA LEU A 58 -3.87 12.78 -12.93
C LEU A 58 -2.41 12.34 -12.78
N SER A 59 -1.70 12.95 -11.83
CA SER A 59 -0.39 12.46 -11.42
C SER A 59 -0.51 11.05 -10.84
N ALA A 60 0.35 10.15 -11.30
CA ALA A 60 0.43 8.77 -10.84
C ALA A 60 1.87 8.31 -10.98
N GLU A 61 2.29 7.36 -10.13
CA GLU A 61 3.68 6.87 -10.15
C GLU A 61 3.95 5.92 -11.32
N LYS A 62 3.10 4.90 -11.48
CA LYS A 62 3.35 3.77 -12.40
C LYS A 62 2.32 3.65 -13.53
N ASP A 63 1.09 4.06 -13.25
CA ASP A 63 -0.06 3.89 -14.13
C ASP A 63 -0.41 5.21 -14.83
N ALA A 64 -1.15 5.13 -15.93
CA ALA A 64 -1.76 6.31 -16.53
C ALA A 64 -3.20 6.46 -16.03
N ASN A 65 -3.44 7.48 -15.20
CA ASN A 65 -4.72 7.76 -14.57
C ASN A 65 -5.37 8.99 -15.21
N PHE A 66 -6.62 8.86 -15.64
CA PHE A 66 -7.38 9.95 -16.25
C PHE A 66 -8.72 10.13 -15.54
N ARG A 67 -8.94 11.32 -15.00
CA ARG A 67 -10.26 11.73 -14.51
C ARG A 67 -11.12 12.12 -15.70
N ILE A 68 -12.32 11.59 -15.76
CA ILE A 68 -13.34 11.90 -16.76
C ILE A 68 -14.52 12.51 -16.02
N ARG A 69 -14.87 13.76 -16.34
CA ARG A 69 -16.11 14.38 -15.88
C ARG A 69 -17.16 14.27 -16.99
N LEU A 70 -18.20 13.48 -16.73
CA LEU A 70 -19.30 13.26 -17.66
C LEU A 70 -20.23 14.48 -17.70
N ASP A 71 -21.05 14.58 -18.74
CA ASP A 71 -21.98 15.71 -18.92
C ASP A 71 -23.01 15.82 -17.79
N GLY A 72 -23.38 14.69 -17.17
CA GLY A 72 -24.27 14.63 -16.01
C GLY A 72 -23.64 15.09 -14.69
N GLY A 73 -22.36 15.47 -14.69
CA GLY A 73 -21.60 15.87 -13.49
C GLY A 73 -21.01 14.70 -12.70
N GLU A 74 -21.36 13.46 -13.06
CA GLU A 74 -20.69 12.26 -12.55
C GLU A 74 -19.23 12.21 -13.00
N GLU A 75 -18.39 11.54 -12.21
CA GLU A 75 -16.97 11.45 -12.46
C GLU A 75 -16.48 10.01 -12.42
N ALA A 76 -15.60 9.69 -13.37
CA ALA A 76 -14.96 8.39 -13.47
C ALA A 76 -13.44 8.54 -13.55
N LEU A 77 -12.75 7.47 -13.20
CA LEU A 77 -11.32 7.30 -13.31
C LEU A 77 -11.04 6.19 -14.33
N LEU A 78 -10.51 6.56 -15.49
CA LEU A 78 -9.95 5.60 -16.43
C LEU A 78 -8.50 5.34 -16.02
N LYS A 79 -8.20 4.08 -15.68
CA LYS A 79 -6.88 3.64 -15.23
C LYS A 79 -6.30 2.66 -16.25
N ILE A 80 -5.15 3.01 -16.81
CA ILE A 80 -4.36 2.15 -17.71
C ILE A 80 -3.14 1.68 -16.93
N THR A 81 -3.14 0.40 -16.59
CA THR A 81 -2.13 -0.21 -15.74
C THR A 81 -0.84 -0.42 -16.51
N ASN A 82 0.31 -0.18 -15.88
CA ASN A 82 1.62 -0.45 -16.48
C ASN A 82 1.71 -1.91 -16.97
N ALA A 83 2.35 -2.14 -18.12
CA ALA A 83 2.51 -3.48 -18.66
C ALA A 83 3.45 -4.38 -17.82
N ALA A 84 4.29 -3.77 -16.99
CA ALA A 84 5.15 -4.49 -16.06
C ALA A 84 4.47 -4.88 -14.74
N GLU A 85 3.27 -4.38 -14.47
CA GLU A 85 2.48 -4.82 -13.31
C GLU A 85 2.04 -6.28 -13.51
N ASP A 86 2.09 -7.08 -12.45
CA ASP A 86 1.54 -8.44 -12.50
C ASP A 86 0.02 -8.38 -12.75
N ARG A 87 -0.42 -9.05 -13.82
CA ARG A 87 -1.83 -9.15 -14.20
C ARG A 87 -2.68 -9.77 -13.10
N ALA A 88 -2.15 -10.72 -12.35
CA ALA A 88 -2.86 -11.37 -11.27
C ALA A 88 -3.05 -10.42 -10.08
N VAL A 89 -2.09 -9.53 -9.80
CA VAL A 89 -2.23 -8.48 -8.78
C VAL A 89 -3.25 -7.42 -9.24
N THR A 90 -3.22 -7.05 -10.52
CA THR A 90 -4.21 -6.13 -11.11
C THR A 90 -5.63 -6.70 -11.09
N ASP A 91 -5.80 -7.99 -11.37
CA ASP A 91 -7.09 -8.67 -11.26
C ASP A 91 -7.56 -8.69 -9.80
N MET A 92 -6.69 -9.00 -8.84
CA MET A 92 -7.02 -8.96 -7.42
C MET A 92 -7.58 -7.61 -6.98
N GLN A 93 -6.97 -6.50 -7.41
CA GLN A 93 -7.47 -5.14 -7.17
C GLN A 93 -8.88 -4.92 -7.75
N THR A 94 -9.19 -5.55 -8.87
CA THR A 94 -10.50 -5.41 -9.52
C THR A 94 -11.54 -6.26 -8.81
N GLN A 95 -11.21 -7.52 -8.51
CA GLN A 95 -12.09 -8.46 -7.85
C GLN A 95 -12.44 -8.02 -6.42
N VAL A 96 -11.50 -7.39 -5.69
CA VAL A 96 -11.82 -6.89 -4.35
C VAL A 96 -12.88 -5.79 -4.39
N LEU A 97 -12.83 -4.88 -5.38
CA LEU A 97 -13.78 -3.77 -5.45
C LEU A 97 -15.18 -4.28 -5.82
N ILE A 98 -15.26 -5.31 -6.68
CA ILE A 98 -16.50 -6.03 -6.98
C ILE A 98 -17.04 -6.72 -5.72
N HIS A 99 -16.18 -7.41 -4.98
CA HIS A 99 -16.54 -8.05 -3.71
C HIS A 99 -17.08 -7.03 -2.69
N LEU A 100 -16.36 -5.93 -2.48
CA LEU A 100 -16.76 -4.86 -1.56
C LEU A 100 -18.08 -4.21 -1.98
N ALA A 101 -18.35 -4.06 -3.28
CA ALA A 101 -19.63 -3.57 -3.77
C ALA A 101 -20.81 -4.50 -3.45
N ALA A 102 -20.57 -5.81 -3.43
CA ALA A 102 -21.58 -6.78 -3.05
C ALA A 102 -21.77 -6.88 -1.52
N VAL A 103 -20.68 -6.86 -0.74
CA VAL A 103 -20.72 -7.09 0.71
C VAL A 103 -21.09 -5.83 1.52
N ASP A 104 -20.56 -4.67 1.15
CA ASP A 104 -20.92 -3.38 1.76
C ASP A 104 -21.07 -2.29 0.67
N PRO A 105 -22.26 -2.20 0.04
CA PRO A 105 -22.54 -1.22 -1.01
C PRO A 105 -22.38 0.25 -0.56
N THR A 106 -22.35 0.51 0.74
CA THR A 106 -22.21 1.85 1.32
C THR A 106 -20.78 2.19 1.75
N LEU A 107 -19.84 1.24 1.64
CA LEU A 107 -18.43 1.50 1.89
C LEU A 107 -17.87 2.43 0.81
N PRO A 108 -17.21 3.55 1.17
CA PRO A 108 -16.77 4.54 0.21
C PRO A 108 -15.45 4.13 -0.45
N VAL A 109 -15.54 3.21 -1.42
CA VAL A 109 -14.42 2.72 -2.23
C VAL A 109 -14.75 2.88 -3.71
N PRO A 110 -13.77 2.96 -4.63
CA PRO A 110 -14.04 3.03 -6.06
C PRO A 110 -14.92 1.87 -6.51
N ARG A 111 -15.84 2.14 -7.44
CA ARG A 111 -16.73 1.12 -8.03
C ARG A 111 -16.24 0.74 -9.41
N VAL A 112 -16.15 -0.55 -9.71
CA VAL A 112 -15.78 -1.02 -11.05
C VAL A 112 -16.97 -0.83 -11.98
N HIS A 113 -16.74 -0.18 -13.11
CA HIS A 113 -17.71 -0.07 -14.19
C HIS A 113 -17.38 -1.11 -15.26
N ALA A 114 -18.39 -1.88 -15.66
CA ALA A 114 -18.23 -2.85 -16.74
C ALA A 114 -17.99 -2.14 -18.07
N SER A 115 -17.16 -2.74 -18.93
CA SER A 115 -17.00 -2.33 -20.32
C SER A 115 -18.25 -2.66 -21.15
N LEU A 116 -18.28 -2.20 -22.39
CA LEU A 116 -19.33 -2.52 -23.36
C LEU A 116 -19.39 -4.03 -23.68
N SER A 117 -18.32 -4.78 -23.42
CA SER A 117 -18.31 -6.25 -23.53
C SER A 117 -18.89 -6.95 -22.28
N GLY A 118 -19.16 -6.19 -21.22
CA GLY A 118 -19.58 -6.71 -19.91
C GLY A 118 -18.43 -7.12 -18.99
N ALA A 119 -17.18 -6.90 -19.39
CA ALA A 119 -16.00 -7.25 -18.60
C ALA A 119 -15.66 -6.19 -17.55
N ALA A 120 -15.03 -6.60 -16.45
CA ALA A 120 -14.56 -5.70 -15.39
C ALA A 120 -13.29 -4.89 -15.78
N SER A 121 -12.59 -5.35 -16.81
CA SER A 121 -11.40 -4.72 -17.36
C SER A 121 -11.19 -5.19 -18.80
N GLU A 122 -10.51 -4.38 -19.60
CA GLU A 122 -10.14 -4.69 -20.98
C GLU A 122 -8.62 -4.74 -21.15
N ILE A 123 -8.15 -5.40 -22.20
CA ILE A 123 -6.72 -5.45 -22.55
C ILE A 123 -6.51 -4.67 -23.84
N ILE A 124 -5.55 -3.75 -23.82
CA ILE A 124 -5.12 -3.02 -25.02
C ILE A 124 -3.64 -3.27 -25.31
N SER A 125 -3.27 -3.21 -26.58
CA SER A 125 -1.88 -3.24 -27.02
C SER A 125 -1.35 -1.81 -27.19
N GLY A 126 -0.24 -1.51 -26.53
CA GLY A 126 0.52 -0.28 -26.73
C GLY A 126 1.31 -0.31 -28.05
N ALA A 127 1.85 0.85 -28.44
CA ALA A 127 2.52 1.04 -29.72
C ALA A 127 3.76 0.15 -29.94
N ALA A 128 4.39 -0.34 -28.86
CA ALA A 128 5.54 -1.25 -28.92
C ALA A 128 5.14 -2.72 -28.64
N GLY A 129 3.85 -3.06 -28.72
CA GLY A 129 3.33 -4.43 -28.53
C GLY A 129 3.13 -4.85 -27.07
N GLN A 130 3.43 -3.98 -26.11
CA GLN A 130 3.15 -4.22 -24.70
C GLN A 130 1.64 -4.26 -24.44
N SER A 131 1.19 -5.09 -23.50
CA SER A 131 -0.24 -5.23 -23.22
C SER A 131 -0.60 -4.59 -21.88
N HIS A 132 -1.56 -3.66 -21.88
CA HIS A 132 -2.02 -2.92 -20.70
C HIS A 132 -3.42 -3.35 -20.27
N VAL A 133 -3.69 -3.31 -18.96
CA VAL A 133 -5.04 -3.52 -18.42
C VAL A 133 -5.72 -2.16 -18.24
N VAL A 134 -6.87 -1.98 -18.90
CA VAL A 134 -7.69 -0.77 -18.84
C VAL A 134 -8.90 -1.04 -17.96
N ARG A 135 -9.09 -0.21 -16.93
CA ARG A 135 -10.22 -0.28 -16.00
C ARG A 135 -10.90 1.07 -15.94
N LEU A 136 -12.23 1.06 -15.83
CA LEU A 136 -12.99 2.24 -15.48
C LEU A 136 -13.53 2.10 -14.06
N LEU A 137 -13.15 3.05 -13.19
CA LEU A 137 -13.51 3.07 -11.78
C LEU A 137 -14.32 4.33 -11.47
N GLY A 138 -15.22 4.27 -10.50
CA GLY A 138 -15.90 5.45 -9.97
C GLY A 138 -14.88 6.39 -9.33
N TYR A 139 -14.93 7.68 -9.67
CA TYR A 139 -14.07 8.68 -9.05
C TYR A 139 -14.68 9.11 -7.72
N LEU A 140 -13.90 9.00 -6.63
CA LEU A 140 -14.35 9.43 -5.30
C LEU A 140 -14.01 10.91 -5.09
N PRO A 141 -15.02 11.78 -4.86
CA PRO A 141 -14.75 13.17 -4.53
C PRO A 141 -14.21 13.29 -3.09
N GLY A 142 -13.31 14.25 -2.88
CA GLY A 142 -12.80 14.58 -1.55
C GLY A 142 -11.45 15.25 -1.59
N THR A 143 -10.99 15.65 -0.41
CA THR A 143 -9.62 16.12 -0.17
C THR A 143 -8.78 14.96 0.34
N VAL A 144 -7.52 14.84 -0.08
CA VAL A 144 -6.60 13.83 0.48
C VAL A 144 -6.27 14.18 1.93
N LEU A 145 -6.42 13.23 2.86
CA LEU A 145 -6.24 13.46 4.30
C LEU A 145 -4.84 14.01 4.65
N ALA A 146 -3.79 13.59 3.94
CA ALA A 146 -2.43 14.11 4.13
C ALA A 146 -2.30 15.64 3.96
N GLY A 147 -3.21 16.25 3.18
CA GLY A 147 -3.27 17.70 2.96
C GLY A 147 -4.40 18.41 3.74
N ALA A 148 -5.09 17.69 4.64
CA ALA A 148 -6.22 18.22 5.40
C ALA A 148 -5.90 18.34 6.90
N GLU A 149 -6.58 19.27 7.56
CA GLU A 149 -6.61 19.42 9.01
C GLU A 149 -7.74 18.55 9.57
N ALA A 150 -7.38 17.49 10.30
CA ALA A 150 -8.34 16.55 10.87
C ALA A 150 -8.91 17.06 12.20
N ALA A 151 -10.24 17.10 12.33
CA ALA A 151 -10.90 17.32 13.61
C ALA A 151 -10.63 16.14 14.58
N PRO A 152 -10.63 16.34 15.92
CA PRO A 152 -10.31 15.29 16.88
C PRO A 152 -11.16 14.00 16.77
N ALA A 153 -12.42 14.13 16.35
CA ALA A 153 -13.33 12.99 16.15
C ALA A 153 -12.91 12.07 14.98
N MET A 154 -12.15 12.61 14.01
CA MET A 154 -11.73 11.88 12.81
C MET A 154 -11.00 10.58 13.12
N HIS A 155 -10.19 10.54 14.18
CA HIS A 155 -9.41 9.35 14.51
C HIS A 155 -10.30 8.15 14.84
N GLU A 156 -11.42 8.39 15.53
CA GLU A 156 -12.42 7.34 15.80
C GLU A 156 -13.15 6.93 14.52
N ASP A 157 -13.55 7.89 13.69
CA ASP A 157 -14.22 7.62 12.41
C ASP A 157 -13.33 6.88 11.40
N LEU A 158 -12.03 7.16 11.38
CA LEU A 158 -11.04 6.40 10.62
C LEU A 158 -10.96 4.96 11.12
N GLY A 159 -11.04 4.75 12.43
CA GLY A 159 -11.13 3.43 13.03
C GLY A 159 -12.38 2.68 12.57
N VAL A 160 -13.55 3.33 12.62
CA VAL A 160 -14.81 2.77 12.12
C VAL A 160 -14.69 2.40 10.64
N LEU A 161 -14.14 3.29 9.82
CA LEU A 161 -13.98 3.06 8.38
C LEU A 161 -13.08 1.86 8.10
N LEU A 162 -11.90 1.78 8.74
CA LEU A 162 -11.00 0.65 8.58
C LEU A 162 -11.64 -0.65 9.08
N GLY A 163 -12.34 -0.62 10.23
CA GLY A 163 -13.07 -1.78 10.75
C GLY A 163 -14.14 -2.26 9.79
N ARG A 164 -14.84 -1.36 9.10
CA ARG A 164 -15.81 -1.71 8.04
C ARG A 164 -15.12 -2.33 6.85
N LEU A 165 -14.01 -1.76 6.39
CA LEU A 165 -13.24 -2.32 5.27
C LEU A 165 -12.73 -3.72 5.61
N THR A 166 -12.03 -3.91 6.72
CA THR A 166 -11.51 -5.21 7.15
C THR A 166 -12.64 -6.25 7.22
N ARG A 167 -13.78 -5.89 7.82
CA ARG A 167 -14.94 -6.80 7.90
C ARG A 167 -15.52 -7.12 6.53
N ALA A 168 -15.62 -6.14 5.64
CA ALA A 168 -16.16 -6.31 4.29
C ALA A 168 -15.23 -7.11 3.37
N MET A 169 -13.93 -7.19 3.68
CA MET A 169 -12.96 -8.06 2.98
C MET A 169 -12.98 -9.51 3.47
N ARG A 170 -13.72 -9.85 4.53
CA ARG A 170 -13.81 -11.23 5.02
C ARG A 170 -14.44 -12.12 3.95
N GLY A 171 -13.81 -13.27 3.69
CA GLY A 171 -14.27 -14.22 2.68
C GLY A 171 -13.84 -13.86 1.26
N PHE A 172 -13.13 -12.75 1.04
CA PHE A 172 -12.41 -12.51 -0.20
C PHE A 172 -11.15 -13.36 -0.25
N PHE A 173 -11.00 -14.13 -1.32
CA PHE A 173 -9.82 -14.95 -1.59
C PHE A 173 -9.37 -14.71 -3.03
N HIS A 174 -8.06 -14.66 -3.24
CA HIS A 174 -7.50 -14.50 -4.57
C HIS A 174 -6.13 -15.20 -4.66
N PRO A 175 -5.80 -15.91 -5.77
CA PRO A 175 -4.51 -16.60 -5.91
C PRO A 175 -3.30 -15.67 -5.78
N ALA A 176 -3.42 -14.43 -6.23
CA ALA A 176 -2.35 -13.42 -6.12
C ALA A 176 -2.17 -12.84 -4.71
N ALA A 177 -3.05 -13.13 -3.75
CA ALA A 177 -2.97 -12.53 -2.41
C ALA A 177 -1.76 -13.02 -1.60
N GLY A 178 -1.14 -14.13 -2.00
CA GLY A 178 0.08 -14.66 -1.42
C GLY A 178 1.38 -14.08 -2.00
N HIS A 179 1.30 -13.04 -2.85
CA HIS A 179 2.49 -12.41 -3.41
C HIS A 179 3.37 -11.79 -2.31
N GLU A 180 4.63 -11.59 -2.65
CA GLU A 180 5.59 -11.00 -1.75
C GLU A 180 5.52 -9.48 -1.82
N LEU A 181 5.34 -8.85 -0.66
CA LEU A 181 5.34 -7.40 -0.54
C LEU A 181 6.38 -6.99 0.51
N GLN A 182 7.42 -6.27 0.07
CA GLN A 182 8.61 -5.97 0.90
C GLN A 182 8.29 -5.20 2.18
N TRP A 183 7.15 -4.50 2.22
CA TRP A 183 6.71 -3.70 3.36
C TRP A 183 5.51 -4.30 4.13
N ASP A 184 5.13 -5.55 3.84
CA ASP A 184 4.27 -6.33 4.74
C ASP A 184 5.03 -6.61 6.04
N ILE A 185 4.44 -6.22 7.17
CA ILE A 185 5.04 -6.35 8.52
C ILE A 185 5.41 -7.80 8.83
N LYS A 186 4.63 -8.78 8.32
CA LYS A 186 4.90 -10.21 8.49
C LYS A 186 6.25 -10.63 7.87
N GLN A 187 6.78 -9.86 6.92
CA GLN A 187 8.05 -10.11 6.24
C GLN A 187 9.22 -9.31 6.83
N ALA A 188 9.09 -8.71 8.01
CA ALA A 188 10.10 -7.79 8.56
C ALA A 188 11.53 -8.38 8.62
N HIS A 189 11.70 -9.69 8.84
CA HIS A 189 13.00 -10.39 8.81
C HIS A 189 13.82 -10.10 7.53
N ARG A 190 13.15 -9.88 6.39
CA ARG A 190 13.79 -9.60 5.10
C ARG A 190 14.44 -8.22 5.01
N LEU A 191 14.16 -7.34 5.96
CA LEU A 191 14.75 -6.00 6.02
C LEU A 191 16.17 -6.01 6.60
N ARG A 192 16.62 -7.11 7.21
CA ARG A 192 17.93 -7.21 7.86
C ARG A 192 19.11 -6.82 6.96
N PRO A 193 19.21 -7.27 5.70
CA PRO A 193 20.29 -6.84 4.79
C PRO A 193 20.24 -5.34 4.47
N MET A 194 19.06 -4.71 4.54
CA MET A 194 18.87 -3.29 4.22
C MET A 194 19.31 -2.34 5.33
N LEU A 195 19.52 -2.84 6.56
CA LEU A 195 19.98 -2.03 7.70
C LEU A 195 21.32 -1.33 7.44
N GLU A 196 22.16 -1.88 6.55
CA GLU A 196 23.43 -1.26 6.15
C GLU A 196 23.25 0.13 5.55
N ALA A 197 22.08 0.43 4.98
CA ALA A 197 21.78 1.73 4.39
C ALA A 197 21.40 2.80 5.42
N VAL A 198 21.08 2.41 6.67
CA VAL A 198 20.75 3.35 7.75
C VAL A 198 22.03 3.98 8.25
N ALA A 199 22.30 5.24 7.91
CA ALA A 199 23.59 5.89 8.17
C ALA A 199 23.93 6.11 9.66
N GLU A 200 22.93 6.37 10.49
CA GLU A 200 23.12 6.66 11.92
C GLU A 200 23.27 5.38 12.73
N ASP A 201 24.44 5.17 13.36
CA ASP A 201 24.76 3.93 14.07
C ASP A 201 23.81 3.62 15.23
N ASP A 202 23.42 4.62 16.02
CA ASP A 202 22.46 4.44 17.12
C ASP A 202 21.08 3.99 16.61
N LEU A 203 20.63 4.57 15.49
CA LEU A 203 19.37 4.15 14.87
C LEU A 203 19.52 2.74 14.30
N ARG A 204 20.62 2.44 13.60
CA ARG A 204 20.88 1.11 13.05
C ARG A 204 20.87 0.05 14.15
N ALA A 205 21.57 0.27 15.26
CA ALA A 205 21.60 -0.64 16.40
C ALA A 205 20.21 -0.87 17.00
N ARG A 206 19.41 0.20 17.14
CA ARG A 206 18.03 0.12 17.62
C ARG A 206 17.12 -0.69 16.70
N LEU A 207 17.23 -0.48 15.38
CA LEU A 207 16.45 -1.23 14.39
C LEU A 207 16.89 -2.70 14.33
N THR A 208 18.20 -2.97 14.46
CA THR A 208 18.72 -4.34 14.58
C THR A 208 18.11 -5.06 15.78
N ALA A 209 18.12 -4.45 16.97
CA ALA A 209 17.56 -5.05 18.17
C ALA A 209 16.05 -5.34 18.04
N LEU A 210 15.30 -4.46 17.36
CA LEU A 210 13.88 -4.70 17.08
C LEU A 210 13.66 -5.84 16.10
N LEU A 211 14.53 -6.02 15.09
CA LEU A 211 14.48 -7.19 14.21
C LEU A 211 14.90 -8.49 14.91
N ASP A 212 15.86 -8.43 15.82
CA ASP A 212 16.23 -9.59 16.64
C ASP A 212 15.04 -10.03 17.51
N ARG A 213 14.32 -9.07 18.11
CA ARG A 213 13.07 -9.33 18.83
C ARG A 213 11.95 -9.82 17.91
N PHE A 214 11.88 -9.33 16.67
CA PHE A 214 10.94 -9.85 15.68
C PHE A 214 11.16 -11.33 15.44
N ASP A 215 12.40 -11.72 15.13
CA ASP A 215 12.76 -13.10 14.82
C ASP A 215 12.54 -14.03 16.02
N ALA A 216 12.89 -13.57 17.23
CA ALA A 216 12.81 -14.38 18.46
C ALA A 216 11.38 -14.51 19.02
N ASP A 217 10.64 -13.39 19.09
CA ASP A 217 9.42 -13.32 19.91
C ASP A 217 8.16 -13.07 19.09
N ILE A 218 8.21 -12.26 18.03
CA ILE A 218 7.01 -11.76 17.33
C ILE A 218 6.63 -12.70 16.18
N ALA A 219 7.57 -13.05 15.31
CA ALA A 219 7.34 -13.88 14.14
C ALA A 219 6.70 -15.25 14.48
N PRO A 220 7.09 -15.95 15.57
CA PRO A 220 6.44 -17.20 15.98
C PRO A 220 4.97 -17.05 16.36
N GLN A 221 4.52 -15.86 16.76
CA GLN A 221 3.14 -15.62 17.17
C GLN A 221 2.22 -15.27 15.98
N LEU A 222 2.77 -14.75 14.88
CA LEU A 222 1.97 -14.30 13.72
C LEU A 222 1.07 -15.40 13.11
N PRO A 223 1.50 -16.68 13.00
CA PRO A 223 0.63 -17.75 12.48
C PRO A 223 -0.59 -18.06 13.37
N HIS A 224 -0.59 -17.62 14.62
CA HIS A 224 -1.71 -17.81 15.54
C HIS A 224 -2.74 -16.67 15.48
N LEU A 225 -2.43 -15.58 14.78
CA LEU A 225 -3.36 -14.49 14.58
C LEU A 225 -4.32 -14.77 13.42
N ARG A 226 -5.51 -14.17 13.47
CA ARG A 226 -6.43 -14.18 12.33
C ARG A 226 -5.78 -13.48 11.14
N ALA A 227 -5.85 -14.11 9.97
CA ALA A 227 -5.35 -13.57 8.72
C ALA A 227 -6.43 -13.60 7.63
N GLN A 228 -6.36 -12.64 6.73
CA GLN A 228 -7.19 -12.54 5.52
C GLN A 228 -6.47 -11.63 4.52
N VAL A 229 -7.07 -11.44 3.34
CA VAL A 229 -6.67 -10.32 2.49
C VAL A 229 -7.09 -9.01 3.18
N VAL A 230 -6.13 -8.08 3.27
CA VAL A 230 -6.31 -6.76 3.90
C VAL A 230 -5.82 -5.66 2.95
N HIS A 231 -6.14 -4.40 3.27
CA HIS A 231 -5.73 -3.25 2.45
C HIS A 231 -4.21 -3.03 2.47
N ASN A 232 -3.61 -3.19 3.65
CA ASN A 232 -2.18 -3.09 3.96
C ASN A 232 -1.53 -1.70 3.70
N ASP A 233 -2.28 -0.73 3.16
CA ASP A 233 -1.79 0.64 2.97
C ASP A 233 -2.79 1.74 3.36
N PHE A 234 -3.45 1.59 4.51
CA PHE A 234 -4.41 2.57 5.05
C PHE A 234 -3.68 3.80 5.62
N ASN A 235 -3.10 4.62 4.74
CA ASN A 235 -2.31 5.80 5.08
C ASN A 235 -3.01 7.12 4.65
N PRO A 236 -2.62 8.29 5.19
CA PRO A 236 -3.27 9.58 4.89
C PRO A 236 -3.29 10.01 3.41
N HIS A 237 -2.43 9.46 2.55
CA HIS A 237 -2.47 9.75 1.11
C HIS A 237 -3.53 8.93 0.37
N ASN A 238 -3.97 7.82 0.96
CA ASN A 238 -4.97 6.91 0.39
C ASN A 238 -6.37 7.09 1.00
N LEU A 239 -6.53 8.13 1.82
CA LEU A 239 -7.78 8.46 2.49
C LEU A 239 -8.30 9.79 1.99
N LEU A 240 -9.58 9.82 1.67
CA LEU A 240 -10.30 11.03 1.28
C LEU A 240 -11.18 11.50 2.43
N VAL A 241 -11.31 12.83 2.54
CA VAL A 241 -12.14 13.53 3.51
C VAL A 241 -13.03 14.56 2.82
N ASP A 242 -14.06 14.99 3.54
CA ASP A 242 -15.09 15.90 3.03
C ASP A 242 -14.55 17.29 2.65
N ALA A 243 -13.54 17.79 3.35
CA ALA A 243 -12.94 19.09 3.09
C ALA A 243 -11.52 19.20 3.65
N ALA A 244 -10.83 20.31 3.33
CA ALA A 244 -9.53 20.64 3.91
C ALA A 244 -9.57 20.79 5.44
N ARG A 245 -10.72 21.17 6.02
CA ARG A 245 -11.02 21.00 7.44
C ARG A 245 -11.92 19.79 7.58
N ALA A 246 -11.29 18.64 7.82
CA ALA A 246 -11.96 17.36 7.73
C ALA A 246 -12.84 17.11 8.95
N THR A 247 -14.11 16.79 8.70
CA THR A 247 -15.06 16.39 9.74
C THR A 247 -15.44 14.92 9.66
N ARG A 248 -15.27 14.29 8.49
CA ARG A 248 -15.49 12.85 8.30
C ARG A 248 -14.67 12.30 7.14
N PRO A 249 -14.31 11.01 7.15
CA PRO A 249 -13.77 10.37 5.97
C PRO A 249 -14.86 10.13 4.90
N THR A 250 -14.47 10.23 3.64
CA THR A 250 -15.35 10.10 2.47
C THR A 250 -14.86 9.10 1.43
N GLY A 251 -13.67 8.53 1.59
CA GLY A 251 -13.14 7.58 0.61
C GLY A 251 -11.89 6.84 1.08
N ILE A 252 -11.74 5.62 0.57
CA ILE A 252 -10.51 4.82 0.61
C ILE A 252 -10.14 4.53 -0.83
N ILE A 253 -8.92 4.87 -1.22
CA ILE A 253 -8.40 4.64 -2.57
C ILE A 253 -7.14 3.78 -2.49
N ASP A 254 -6.71 3.30 -3.65
CA ASP A 254 -5.49 2.53 -3.86
C ASP A 254 -5.41 1.18 -3.11
N PHE A 255 -5.85 0.13 -3.81
CA PHE A 255 -5.80 -1.25 -3.34
C PHE A 255 -4.57 -2.00 -3.87
N GLY A 256 -3.52 -1.27 -4.29
CA GLY A 256 -2.32 -1.85 -4.90
C GLY A 256 -1.55 -2.83 -4.01
N ASP A 257 -1.53 -2.55 -2.70
CA ASP A 257 -0.68 -3.23 -1.72
C ASP A 257 -1.40 -4.34 -0.94
N MET A 258 -2.58 -4.75 -1.40
CA MET A 258 -3.36 -5.77 -0.74
C MET A 258 -2.62 -7.10 -0.65
N VAL A 259 -2.56 -7.69 0.54
CA VAL A 259 -1.86 -8.95 0.76
C VAL A 259 -2.62 -9.81 1.77
N HIS A 260 -2.42 -11.12 1.73
CA HIS A 260 -2.90 -12.02 2.78
C HIS A 260 -1.93 -12.01 3.98
N THR A 261 -2.30 -11.33 5.06
CA THR A 261 -1.46 -11.16 6.27
C THR A 261 -2.35 -11.09 7.52
N PRO A 262 -1.81 -11.19 8.77
CA PRO A 262 -2.62 -11.00 9.96
C PRO A 262 -3.38 -9.68 9.95
N VAL A 263 -4.64 -9.70 10.37
CA VAL A 263 -5.49 -8.50 10.43
C VAL A 263 -4.86 -7.39 11.28
N ALA A 264 -4.18 -7.77 12.37
CA ALA A 264 -3.48 -6.84 13.23
C ALA A 264 -2.33 -6.09 12.51
N CYS A 265 -1.74 -6.63 11.44
CA CYS A 265 -0.74 -5.93 10.64
C CYS A 265 -1.35 -4.74 9.89
N ASP A 266 -2.52 -4.90 9.28
CA ASP A 266 -3.23 -3.81 8.58
C ASP A 266 -3.60 -2.67 9.55
N LEU A 267 -4.10 -3.04 10.74
CA LEU A 267 -4.40 -2.08 11.79
C LEU A 267 -3.12 -1.38 12.30
N ALA A 268 -2.00 -2.11 12.41
CA ALA A 268 -0.72 -1.53 12.79
C ALA A 268 -0.22 -0.51 11.76
N VAL A 269 -0.39 -0.78 10.46
CA VAL A 269 -0.09 0.17 9.38
C VAL A 269 -0.86 1.47 9.62
N ALA A 270 -2.18 1.37 9.78
CA ALA A 270 -3.03 2.53 10.01
C ALA A 270 -2.65 3.31 11.28
N CYS A 271 -2.43 2.60 12.39
CA CYS A 271 -2.07 3.20 13.68
C CYS A 271 -0.71 3.90 13.65
N SER A 272 0.24 3.45 12.83
CA SER A 272 1.57 4.07 12.70
C SER A 272 1.49 5.54 12.24
N TYR A 273 0.45 5.92 11.51
CA TYR A 273 0.23 7.31 11.07
C TYR A 273 -0.50 8.18 12.12
N GLN A 274 -0.90 7.60 13.26
CA GLN A 274 -1.68 8.30 14.29
C GLN A 274 -0.83 8.72 15.49
N ILE A 275 0.47 8.42 15.54
CA ILE A 275 1.29 8.83 16.67
C ILE A 275 1.51 10.35 16.66
N VAL A 276 1.20 10.99 17.78
CA VAL A 276 1.36 12.43 17.97
C VAL A 276 2.55 12.77 18.86
N ALA A 277 3.07 13.97 18.70
CA ALA A 277 3.99 14.56 19.66
C ALA A 277 3.22 15.02 20.91
N GLY A 278 3.90 15.02 22.06
CA GLY A 278 3.35 15.53 23.32
C GLY A 278 3.26 14.47 24.42
N PRO A 279 2.53 14.76 25.51
CA PRO A 279 2.53 13.92 26.71
C PRO A 279 1.72 12.61 26.56
N ASP A 280 0.80 12.52 25.59
CA ASP A 280 0.01 11.32 25.31
C ASP A 280 0.14 10.93 23.82
N PRO A 281 1.23 10.22 23.45
CA PRO A 281 1.48 9.84 22.06
C PRO A 281 0.47 8.83 21.49
N LEU A 282 -0.30 8.15 22.34
CA LEU A 282 -1.30 7.16 21.94
C LEU A 282 -2.72 7.74 21.84
N ALA A 283 -2.90 9.04 22.09
CA ALA A 283 -4.20 9.69 22.13
C ALA A 283 -5.05 9.43 20.86
N HIS A 284 -4.46 9.51 19.68
CA HIS A 284 -5.19 9.26 18.43
C HIS A 284 -5.32 7.77 18.11
N ILE A 285 -4.29 6.96 18.42
CA ILE A 285 -4.36 5.50 18.27
C ILE A 285 -5.51 4.94 19.10
N THR A 286 -5.63 5.31 20.37
CA THR A 286 -6.70 4.82 21.25
C THR A 286 -8.10 5.18 20.74
N ARG A 287 -8.29 6.39 20.18
CA ARG A 287 -9.54 6.77 19.49
C ARG A 287 -9.81 5.88 18.27
N MET A 288 -8.79 5.64 17.45
CA MET A 288 -8.90 4.76 16.28
C MET A 288 -9.25 3.32 16.69
N ILE A 289 -8.59 2.76 17.71
CA ILE A 289 -8.87 1.43 18.22
C ILE A 289 -10.31 1.32 18.75
N ARG A 290 -10.81 2.35 19.42
CA ARG A 290 -12.21 2.41 19.86
C ARG A 290 -13.18 2.31 18.69
N GLY A 291 -12.98 3.11 17.65
CA GLY A 291 -13.82 3.08 16.45
C GLY A 291 -13.74 1.75 15.70
N TYR A 292 -12.53 1.23 15.52
CA TYR A 292 -12.28 -0.05 14.85
C TYR A 292 -12.93 -1.22 15.58
N SER A 293 -12.72 -1.32 16.90
CA SER A 293 -13.18 -2.45 17.72
C SER A 293 -14.70 -2.56 17.83
N ARG A 294 -15.44 -1.46 17.59
CA ARG A 294 -16.92 -1.48 17.48
C ARG A 294 -17.41 -2.26 16.27
N ILE A 295 -16.64 -2.26 15.19
CA ILE A 295 -17.01 -2.90 13.93
C ILE A 295 -16.35 -4.28 13.80
N MET A 296 -15.09 -4.35 14.19
CA MET A 296 -14.19 -5.48 14.07
C MET A 296 -13.52 -5.75 15.43
N PRO A 297 -14.16 -6.53 16.34
CA PRO A 297 -13.60 -6.80 17.65
C PRO A 297 -12.23 -7.49 17.56
N LEU A 298 -11.26 -6.93 18.28
CA LEU A 298 -9.91 -7.46 18.35
C LEU A 298 -9.82 -8.60 19.38
N GLU A 299 -9.02 -9.60 19.06
CA GLU A 299 -8.64 -10.69 19.96
C GLU A 299 -7.51 -10.26 20.89
N GLU A 300 -7.36 -10.95 22.03
CA GLU A 300 -6.40 -10.55 23.05
C GLU A 300 -4.96 -10.64 22.52
N GLU A 301 -4.67 -11.68 21.74
CA GLU A 301 -3.39 -11.91 21.07
C GLU A 301 -3.08 -10.79 20.06
N GLU A 302 -4.09 -10.32 19.33
CA GLU A 302 -3.95 -9.21 18.37
C GLU A 302 -3.64 -7.89 19.10
N ILE A 303 -4.38 -7.57 20.16
CA ILE A 303 -4.18 -6.34 20.95
C ILE A 303 -2.81 -6.37 21.65
N ALA A 304 -2.40 -7.52 22.18
CA ALA A 304 -1.14 -7.68 22.89
C ALA A 304 0.07 -7.41 21.98
N LEU A 305 0.02 -7.87 20.72
CA LEU A 305 1.09 -7.68 19.75
C LEU A 305 1.05 -6.33 19.02
N LEU A 306 -0.10 -5.66 18.98
CA LEU A 306 -0.29 -4.45 18.18
C LEU A 306 0.77 -3.35 18.41
N PRO A 307 1.20 -3.02 19.65
CA PRO A 307 2.28 -2.04 19.84
C PRO A 307 3.59 -2.42 19.16
N ASP A 308 3.94 -3.71 19.14
CA ASP A 308 5.16 -4.19 18.49
C ASP A 308 5.02 -4.20 16.97
N LEU A 309 3.84 -4.52 16.43
CA LEU A 309 3.55 -4.39 15.01
C LEU A 309 3.65 -2.93 14.54
N ILE A 310 3.19 -1.96 15.34
CA ILE A 310 3.35 -0.52 15.04
C ILE A 310 4.83 -0.13 15.00
N ARG A 311 5.65 -0.62 15.96
CA ARG A 311 7.11 -0.41 15.93
C ARG A 311 7.74 -1.00 14.66
N LEU A 312 7.32 -2.19 14.25
CA LEU A 312 7.81 -2.84 13.03
C LEU A 312 7.42 -2.08 11.76
N ARG A 313 6.25 -1.44 11.74
CA ARG A 313 5.90 -0.56 10.62
C ARG A 313 6.84 0.65 10.54
N HIS A 314 7.17 1.28 11.67
CA HIS A 314 8.16 2.36 11.68
C HIS A 314 9.55 1.88 11.28
N LEU A 315 9.97 0.71 11.75
CA LEU A 315 11.21 0.08 11.30
C LEU A 315 11.22 -0.13 9.79
N THR A 316 10.12 -0.63 9.23
CA THR A 316 9.97 -0.84 7.80
C THR A 316 10.14 0.46 7.03
N THR A 317 9.47 1.54 7.43
CA THR A 317 9.61 2.85 6.80
C THR A 317 11.04 3.40 6.87
N LEU A 318 11.71 3.27 8.03
CA LEU A 318 13.05 3.80 8.24
C LEU A 318 14.11 3.01 7.46
N THR A 319 14.07 1.68 7.55
CA THR A 319 15.05 0.79 6.90
C THR A 319 14.87 0.79 5.39
N LEU A 320 13.66 0.53 4.91
CA LEU A 320 13.38 0.48 3.48
C LEU A 320 13.52 1.87 2.84
N GLY A 321 13.11 2.92 3.53
CA GLY A 321 13.29 4.31 3.08
C GLY A 321 14.76 4.67 2.89
N ALA A 322 15.62 4.35 3.86
CA ALA A 322 17.06 4.58 3.75
C ALA A 322 17.69 3.80 2.58
N TRP A 323 17.34 2.51 2.45
CA TRP A 323 17.85 1.67 1.36
C TRP A 323 17.39 2.15 -0.02
N ARG A 324 16.10 2.48 -0.18
CA ARG A 324 15.56 3.00 -1.45
C ARG A 324 16.13 4.37 -1.80
N ALA A 325 16.27 5.27 -0.84
CA ALA A 325 16.85 6.60 -1.09
C ALA A 325 18.31 6.52 -1.55
N ARG A 326 19.09 5.56 -1.03
CA ARG A 326 20.46 5.30 -1.49
C ARG A 326 20.50 4.78 -2.93
N ARG A 327 19.53 3.96 -3.33
CA ARG A 327 19.45 3.35 -4.66
C ARG A 327 18.85 4.28 -5.72
N TYR A 328 17.92 5.16 -5.31
CA TYR A 328 17.20 6.09 -6.17
C TYR A 328 17.33 7.53 -5.62
N PRO A 329 18.54 8.11 -5.62
CA PRO A 329 18.81 9.41 -5.00
C PRO A 329 17.95 10.54 -5.60
N GLN A 330 17.57 10.44 -6.86
CA GLN A 330 16.68 11.39 -7.53
C GLN A 330 15.26 11.45 -6.94
N ASN A 331 14.81 10.37 -6.28
CA ASN A 331 13.49 10.26 -5.66
C ASN A 331 13.56 10.35 -4.13
N ALA A 332 14.73 10.68 -3.55
CA ALA A 332 14.99 10.57 -2.12
C ALA A 332 14.01 11.40 -1.27
N ASP A 333 13.68 12.63 -1.67
CA ASP A 333 12.75 13.49 -0.92
C ASP A 333 11.37 12.85 -0.76
N TYR A 334 10.87 12.26 -1.84
CA TYR A 334 9.60 11.54 -1.83
C TYR A 334 9.67 10.27 -0.98
N ILE A 335 10.73 9.48 -1.15
CA ILE A 335 10.94 8.21 -0.42
C ILE A 335 11.07 8.45 1.09
N LEU A 336 11.78 9.51 1.49
CA LEU A 336 12.10 9.82 2.88
C LEU A 336 11.05 10.69 3.59
N ARG A 337 9.95 11.08 2.92
CA ARG A 337 8.93 11.98 3.47
C ARG A 337 8.36 11.55 4.85
N ASN A 338 8.30 10.24 5.10
CA ASN A 338 7.76 9.66 6.33
C ASN A 338 8.83 9.33 7.38
N THR A 339 10.11 9.54 7.10
CA THR A 339 11.24 9.18 7.98
C THR A 339 11.17 9.92 9.31
N ALA A 340 10.97 11.24 9.28
CA ALA A 340 10.92 12.04 10.51
C ALA A 340 9.74 11.66 11.40
N ALA A 341 8.56 11.42 10.81
CA ALA A 341 7.39 10.97 11.52
C ALA A 341 7.60 9.57 12.13
N SER A 342 8.16 8.63 11.37
CA SER A 342 8.42 7.27 11.84
C SER A 342 9.45 7.22 12.96
N ARG A 343 10.49 8.05 12.89
CA ARG A 343 11.48 8.18 13.96
C ARG A 343 10.83 8.70 15.24
N ARG A 344 9.98 9.72 15.15
CA ARG A 344 9.22 10.23 16.32
C ARG A 344 8.29 9.17 16.88
N GLY A 345 7.57 8.46 16.02
CA GLY A 345 6.65 7.40 16.40
C GLY A 345 7.33 6.27 17.17
N LEU A 346 8.45 5.77 16.63
CA LEU A 346 9.27 4.77 17.29
C LEU A 346 9.80 5.28 18.64
N SER A 347 10.33 6.50 18.70
CA SER A 347 10.82 7.10 19.95
C SER A 347 9.74 7.32 21.01
N ALA A 348 8.53 7.70 20.59
CA ALA A 348 7.41 7.84 21.50
C ALA A 348 7.03 6.51 22.13
N LEU A 349 6.97 5.43 21.34
CA LEU A 349 6.66 4.09 21.83
C LEU A 349 7.75 3.52 22.74
N ASP A 350 9.03 3.76 22.45
CA ASP A 350 10.13 3.23 23.26
C ASP A 350 10.32 3.97 24.59
N ALA A 351 9.86 5.22 24.68
CA ALA A 351 9.85 5.97 25.94
C ALA A 351 8.77 5.50 26.93
N MET A 352 7.81 4.68 26.48
CA MET A 352 6.72 4.19 27.32
C MET A 352 7.17 2.99 28.17
N ALA A 353 6.61 2.87 29.37
CA ALA A 353 6.86 1.70 30.23
C ALA A 353 6.42 0.40 29.52
N PRO A 354 7.16 -0.72 29.70
CA PRO A 354 6.77 -2.01 29.15
C PRO A 354 5.32 -2.37 29.48
N GLY A 355 4.56 -2.84 28.49
CA GLY A 355 3.15 -3.21 28.63
C GLY A 355 2.16 -2.04 28.70
N ALA A 356 2.60 -0.81 28.98
CA ALA A 356 1.71 0.35 29.05
C ALA A 356 0.98 0.64 27.72
N PRO A 357 1.64 0.56 26.54
CA PRO A 357 0.92 0.68 25.26
C PRO A 357 -0.19 -0.36 25.11
N ALA A 358 0.10 -1.64 25.31
CA ALA A 358 -0.88 -2.72 25.16
C ALA A 358 -2.06 -2.55 26.14
N ALA A 359 -1.81 -2.12 27.38
CA ALA A 359 -2.85 -1.82 28.36
C ALA A 359 -3.79 -0.69 27.89
N ALA A 360 -3.22 0.41 27.36
CA ALA A 360 -4.00 1.52 26.84
C ALA A 360 -4.86 1.11 25.62
N LEU A 361 -4.30 0.32 24.70
CA LEU A 361 -5.04 -0.18 23.53
C LEU A 361 -6.14 -1.16 23.95
N ARG A 362 -5.88 -2.03 24.94
CA ARG A 362 -6.88 -2.94 25.48
C ARG A 362 -8.05 -2.21 26.12
N GLU A 363 -7.78 -1.16 26.88
CA GLU A 363 -8.84 -0.32 27.47
C GLU A 363 -9.66 0.37 26.38
N ALA A 364 -9.00 0.93 25.36
CA ALA A 364 -9.68 1.55 24.23
C ALA A 364 -10.60 0.58 23.47
N ALA A 365 -10.17 -0.68 23.30
CA ALA A 365 -10.94 -1.72 22.61
C ALA A 365 -12.17 -2.21 23.41
N ARG A 366 -12.17 -2.06 24.74
CA ARG A 366 -13.26 -2.50 25.63
C ARG A 366 -14.47 -1.56 25.63
N VAL A 367 -14.29 -0.30 25.24
CA VAL A 367 -15.37 0.68 25.25
C VAL A 367 -16.39 0.38 24.15
N ARG A 368 -17.37 -0.47 24.48
CA ARG A 368 -18.57 -0.67 23.66
C ARG A 368 -19.42 0.60 23.75
N ALA A 369 -19.88 1.07 22.59
CA ALA A 369 -20.84 2.18 22.50
C ALA A 369 -22.19 1.76 23.10
#